data_AF-A0A4Y9PRD7-F1
#
_entry.id   AF-A0A4Y9PRD7-F1
#
_cell.length_a   1.000
_cell.length_b   1.000
_cell.length_c   1.000
_cell.angle_alpha   90.00
_cell.angle_beta   90.00
_cell.angle_gamma   90.00
#
_symmetry.space_group_name_H-M   'P 1'
#
loop_
_entity.id
_entity.type
_entity.pdbx_description
1 polymer ?
#
loop_
_entity_poly.entity_id
_entity_poly.type
_entity_poly.pdbx_seq_one_letter_code
_entity_poly.pdbx_strand_id
1 'polypeptide(L)'
;MHSGELARLAGVTVRALRHYHQVGVLPEPERRTNGYRSYDVHDLIRVLRIKRLASLGVPLERMPQLLDDAASDGGGLLDELDAEFAAQIQRLTEQRELIARLRIHDAPPDVPPELAPFIAIFAAAGISPDLAKIDRDQSVLLAHLVGEEGLPSLANLYQRISAFTVVPAVTDIVARFDRLGPGSTEEEISALVDSFVDVFGPILEDFTDGSEPYDLTGSATLFDEYTEDVLNEQQRSTLARLVAAFDT
;
A
#
# COMPACT_ATOMS: atom_id res chain seq x y z
N MET A 1 22.38 -20.01 43.89
CA MET A 1 22.99 -19.98 42.54
C MET A 1 23.53 -18.58 42.27
N HIS A 2 24.59 -18.44 41.47
CA HIS A 2 25.05 -17.14 40.96
C HIS A 2 24.43 -16.82 39.60
N SER A 3 24.51 -15.55 39.13
CA SER A 3 23.88 -15.14 37.85
C SER A 3 24.25 -16.02 36.65
N GLY A 4 25.51 -16.47 36.55
CA GLY A 4 25.95 -17.34 35.46
C GLY A 4 25.33 -18.73 35.49
N GLU A 5 25.14 -19.28 36.69
CA GLU A 5 24.49 -20.57 36.89
C GLU A 5 22.99 -20.50 36.62
N LEU A 6 22.32 -19.46 37.12
CA LEU A 6 20.91 -19.19 36.82
C LEU A 6 20.67 -19.03 35.31
N ALA A 7 21.51 -18.21 34.65
CA ALA A 7 21.43 -17.97 33.21
C ALA A 7 21.57 -19.29 32.42
N ARG A 8 22.55 -20.11 32.78
CA ARG A 8 22.78 -21.43 32.16
C ARG A 8 21.58 -22.36 32.36
N LEU A 9 21.05 -22.47 33.58
CA LEU A 9 19.92 -23.35 33.89
C LEU A 9 18.62 -22.90 33.21
N ALA A 10 18.37 -21.60 33.14
CA ALA A 10 17.21 -21.04 32.45
C ALA A 10 17.37 -21.00 30.91
N GLY A 11 18.60 -21.21 30.41
CA GLY A 11 18.94 -21.06 29.00
C GLY A 11 18.69 -19.63 28.52
N VAL A 12 19.15 -18.64 29.28
CA VAL A 12 19.15 -17.21 28.96
C VAL A 12 20.56 -16.64 29.13
N THR A 13 20.79 -15.41 28.68
CA THR A 13 22.09 -14.76 28.90
C THR A 13 22.11 -14.01 30.25
N VAL A 14 23.30 -13.81 30.82
CA VAL A 14 23.44 -12.92 32.00
C VAL A 14 22.99 -11.49 31.68
N ARG A 15 23.11 -11.06 30.42
CA ARG A 15 22.57 -9.78 29.94
C ARG A 15 21.04 -9.75 30.01
N ALA A 16 20.36 -10.83 29.61
CA ALA A 16 18.91 -10.95 29.74
C ALA A 16 18.46 -10.86 31.21
N LEU A 17 19.17 -11.53 32.14
CA LEU A 17 18.87 -11.40 33.57
C LEU A 17 19.00 -9.95 34.07
N ARG A 18 20.05 -9.22 33.65
CA ARG A 18 20.19 -7.79 34.00
C ARG A 18 19.03 -6.96 33.46
N HIS A 19 18.60 -7.24 32.23
CA HIS A 19 17.47 -6.56 31.61
C HIS A 19 16.16 -6.86 32.35
N TYR A 20 15.92 -8.11 32.74
CA TYR A 20 14.74 -8.50 33.52
C TYR A 20 14.69 -7.79 34.88
N HIS A 21 15.85 -7.62 35.54
CA HIS A 21 15.92 -6.79 36.74
C HIS A 21 15.65 -5.32 36.47
N GLN A 22 16.22 -4.77 35.39
CA GLN A 22 16.07 -3.37 35.02
C GLN A 22 14.61 -2.99 34.71
N VAL A 23 13.88 -3.86 34.02
CA VAL A 23 12.45 -3.67 33.68
C VAL A 23 11.55 -4.03 34.88
N GLY A 24 12.10 -4.59 35.96
CA GLY A 24 11.36 -4.93 37.18
C GLY A 24 10.58 -6.23 37.12
N VAL A 25 10.58 -6.94 35.98
CA VAL A 25 9.90 -8.23 35.84
C VAL A 25 10.57 -9.34 36.67
N LEU A 26 11.87 -9.21 37.00
CA LEU A 26 12.57 -10.09 37.93
C LEU A 26 13.07 -9.27 39.14
N PRO A 27 12.60 -9.51 40.37
CA PRO A 27 13.07 -8.80 41.55
C PRO A 27 14.58 -8.89 41.72
N GLU A 28 15.23 -7.85 42.24
CA GLU A 28 16.66 -7.95 42.57
C GLU A 28 16.86 -8.90 43.78
N PRO A 29 17.69 -9.94 43.66
CA PRO A 29 17.94 -10.86 44.75
C PRO A 29 18.88 -10.25 45.80
N GLU A 30 18.89 -10.86 46.98
CA GLU A 30 19.85 -10.51 48.03
C GLU A 30 21.32 -10.65 47.56
N ARG A 31 22.16 -9.76 48.07
CA ARG A 31 23.61 -9.82 47.85
C ARG A 31 24.25 -10.57 49.00
N ARG A 32 25.11 -11.54 48.68
CA ARG A 32 25.97 -12.21 49.67
C ARG A 32 27.01 -11.25 50.21
N THR A 33 27.64 -11.63 51.33
CA THR A 33 28.76 -10.90 51.97
C THR A 33 29.94 -10.62 51.04
N ASN A 34 30.11 -11.40 49.97
CA ASN A 34 31.13 -11.20 48.93
C ASN A 34 30.67 -10.27 47.78
N GLY A 35 29.52 -9.61 47.90
CA GLY A 35 28.99 -8.65 46.94
C GLY A 35 28.23 -9.25 45.74
N TYR A 36 28.21 -10.57 45.59
CA TYR A 36 27.52 -11.24 44.47
C TYR A 36 26.03 -11.47 44.75
N ARG A 37 25.20 -11.32 43.71
CA ARG A 37 23.78 -11.70 43.73
C ARG A 37 23.64 -13.22 43.97
N SER A 38 22.69 -13.59 44.83
CA SER A 38 22.38 -14.98 45.17
C SER A 38 20.94 -15.31 44.83
N TYR A 39 20.76 -16.20 43.86
CA TYR A 39 19.44 -16.63 43.40
C TYR A 39 19.06 -17.99 43.97
N ASP A 40 17.77 -18.20 44.21
CA ASP A 40 17.22 -19.48 44.64
C ASP A 40 16.45 -20.20 43.52
N VAL A 41 15.71 -21.25 43.87
CA VAL A 41 14.90 -22.01 42.90
C VAL A 41 13.65 -21.25 42.44
N HIS A 42 13.11 -20.35 43.25
CA HIS A 42 11.96 -19.51 42.89
C HIS A 42 12.35 -18.48 41.83
N ASP A 43 13.56 -17.92 41.93
CA ASP A 43 14.13 -17.08 40.87
C ASP A 43 14.26 -17.85 39.55
N LEU A 44 14.72 -19.10 39.60
CA LEU A 44 14.80 -19.96 38.41
C LEU A 44 13.42 -20.18 37.78
N ILE A 45 12.43 -20.54 38.59
CA ILE A 45 11.05 -20.74 38.13
C ILE A 45 10.52 -19.45 37.50
N ARG A 46 10.76 -18.29 38.12
CA ARG A 46 10.33 -17.00 37.58
C ARG A 46 10.98 -16.70 36.24
N VAL A 47 12.30 -16.88 36.11
CA VAL A 47 13.01 -16.69 34.82
C VAL A 47 12.49 -17.65 33.75
N LEU A 48 12.21 -18.91 34.10
CA LEU A 48 11.61 -19.87 33.17
C LEU A 48 10.21 -19.46 32.73
N ARG A 49 9.38 -18.89 33.63
CA ARG A 49 8.06 -18.34 33.27
C ARG A 49 8.18 -17.11 32.38
N ILE A 50 9.07 -16.16 32.71
CA ILE A 50 9.38 -14.99 31.88
C ILE A 50 9.76 -15.43 30.47
N LYS A 51 10.65 -16.41 30.33
CA LYS A 51 11.09 -16.95 29.03
C LYS A 51 9.92 -17.51 28.21
N ARG A 52 8.98 -18.23 28.85
CA ARG A 52 7.79 -18.77 28.16
C ARG A 52 6.88 -17.66 27.67
N LEU A 53 6.58 -16.68 28.51
CA LEU A 53 5.76 -15.53 28.13
C LEU A 53 6.42 -14.71 27.01
N ALA A 54 7.73 -14.50 27.09
CA ALA A 54 8.49 -13.83 26.03
C ALA A 54 8.41 -14.60 24.69
N SER A 55 8.42 -15.94 24.72
CA SER A 55 8.29 -16.75 23.50
C SER A 55 6.89 -16.69 22.88
N LEU A 56 5.88 -16.31 23.66
CA LEU A 56 4.53 -16.02 23.15
C LEU A 56 4.42 -14.59 22.63
N GLY A 57 5.46 -13.76 22.73
CA GLY A 57 5.43 -12.36 22.33
C GLY A 57 4.82 -11.40 23.36
N VAL A 58 4.57 -11.86 24.59
CA VAL A 58 4.11 -10.99 25.67
C VAL A 58 5.21 -9.97 26.01
N PRO A 59 4.93 -8.65 26.03
CA PRO A 59 5.91 -7.63 26.44
C PRO A 59 6.34 -7.80 27.90
N LEU A 60 7.62 -7.58 28.21
CA LEU A 60 8.18 -7.77 29.56
C LEU A 60 7.48 -6.90 30.62
N GLU A 61 6.97 -5.75 30.22
CA GLU A 61 6.29 -4.76 31.05
C GLU A 61 4.90 -5.24 31.49
N ARG A 62 4.26 -6.13 30.71
CA ARG A 62 2.95 -6.72 31.03
C ARG A 62 3.06 -8.00 31.86
N MET A 63 4.24 -8.63 31.87
CA MET A 63 4.44 -9.91 32.57
C MET A 63 4.25 -9.87 34.08
N PRO A 64 4.54 -8.79 34.84
CA PRO A 64 4.28 -8.77 36.28
C PRO A 64 2.83 -9.12 36.63
N GLN A 65 1.86 -8.62 35.87
CA GLN A 65 0.43 -8.92 36.06
C GLN A 65 0.13 -10.42 35.92
N LEU A 66 0.80 -11.11 34.99
CA LEU A 66 0.65 -12.56 34.80
C LEU A 66 1.44 -13.41 35.81
N LEU A 67 2.56 -12.88 36.30
CA LEU A 67 3.50 -13.61 37.14
C LEU A 67 3.12 -13.54 38.61
N ASP A 68 2.59 -12.41 39.05
CA ASP A 68 2.40 -12.04 40.46
C ASP A 68 0.94 -12.11 40.93
N ASP A 69 -0.04 -11.94 40.04
CA ASP A 69 -1.45 -11.99 40.42
C ASP A 69 -2.05 -13.40 40.20
N ALA A 70 -2.30 -14.13 41.28
CA ALA A 70 -2.94 -15.45 41.24
C ALA A 70 -4.40 -15.42 40.75
N ALA A 71 -5.02 -14.23 40.75
CA ALA A 71 -6.37 -13.96 40.24
C ALA A 71 -6.36 -13.23 38.89
N SER A 72 -5.18 -13.03 38.27
CA SER A 72 -5.07 -12.45 36.93
C SER A 72 -5.84 -13.32 35.95
N ASP A 73 -6.67 -12.68 35.12
CA ASP A 73 -7.26 -13.30 33.95
C ASP A 73 -6.19 -13.48 32.87
N GLY A 74 -5.30 -14.45 33.11
CA GLY A 74 -4.29 -14.85 32.14
C GLY A 74 -4.90 -15.37 30.84
N GLY A 75 -6.18 -15.77 30.84
CA GLY A 75 -6.95 -16.07 29.64
C GLY A 75 -7.20 -14.80 28.83
N GLY A 76 -7.78 -13.77 29.45
CA GLY A 76 -8.06 -12.49 28.79
C GLY A 76 -6.83 -11.84 28.14
N LEU A 77 -5.67 -11.86 28.79
CA LEU A 77 -4.44 -11.31 28.18
C LEU A 77 -3.94 -12.17 26.99
N LEU A 78 -4.12 -13.49 27.04
CA LEU A 78 -3.77 -14.36 25.91
C LEU A 78 -4.75 -14.17 24.74
N ASP A 79 -6.04 -13.98 25.03
CA ASP A 79 -7.06 -13.69 24.01
C ASP A 79 -6.80 -12.34 23.33
N GLU A 80 -6.43 -11.30 24.10
CA GLU A 80 -6.00 -10.00 23.56
C GLU A 80 -4.79 -10.14 22.62
N LEU A 81 -3.79 -10.92 23.02
CA LEU A 81 -2.58 -11.12 22.24
C LEU A 81 -2.84 -11.93 20.96
N ASP A 82 -3.67 -12.97 21.05
CA ASP A 82 -4.09 -13.76 19.89
C ASP A 82 -4.86 -12.89 18.89
N ALA A 83 -5.78 -12.04 19.36
CA ALA A 83 -6.50 -11.08 18.52
C ALA A 83 -5.55 -10.06 17.85
N GLU A 84 -4.54 -9.55 18.58
CA GLU A 84 -3.52 -8.65 18.01
C GLU A 84 -2.72 -9.34 16.89
N PHE A 85 -2.27 -10.57 17.13
CA PHE A 85 -1.52 -11.34 16.13
C PHE A 85 -2.38 -11.75 14.94
N ALA A 86 -3.64 -12.12 15.15
CA ALA A 86 -4.58 -12.40 14.07
C ALA A 86 -4.74 -11.15 13.18
N ALA A 87 -4.93 -9.97 13.78
CA ALA A 87 -5.01 -8.72 13.03
C ALA A 87 -3.70 -8.39 12.30
N GLN A 88 -2.53 -8.68 12.89
CA GLN A 88 -1.25 -8.49 12.21
C GLN A 88 -1.06 -9.45 11.03
N ILE A 89 -1.44 -10.73 11.19
CA ILE A 89 -1.42 -11.73 10.11
C ILE A 89 -2.33 -11.30 8.97
N GLN A 90 -3.53 -10.81 9.28
CA GLN A 90 -4.47 -10.31 8.28
C GLN A 90 -3.84 -9.15 7.48
N ARG A 91 -3.32 -8.11 8.14
CA ARG A 91 -2.65 -6.98 7.47
C ARG A 91 -1.48 -7.42 6.59
N LEU A 92 -0.64 -8.34 7.08
CA LEU A 92 0.48 -8.87 6.30
C LEU A 92 0.02 -9.70 5.10
N THR A 93 -1.11 -10.41 5.22
CA THR A 93 -1.70 -11.17 4.13
C THR A 93 -2.23 -10.24 3.04
N GLU A 94 -2.98 -9.20 3.43
CA GLU A 94 -3.47 -8.15 2.52
C GLU A 94 -2.31 -7.46 1.78
N GLN A 95 -1.24 -7.11 2.48
CA GLN A 95 -0.03 -6.54 1.87
C GLN A 95 0.62 -7.50 0.85
N ARG A 96 0.68 -8.80 1.14
CA ARG A 96 1.22 -9.79 0.21
C ARG A 96 0.35 -9.96 -1.02
N GLU A 97 -0.97 -9.85 -0.89
CA GLU A 97 -1.90 -9.88 -2.02
C GLU A 97 -1.74 -8.65 -2.92
N LEU A 98 -1.57 -7.45 -2.35
CA LEU A 98 -1.25 -6.23 -3.11
C LEU A 98 0.04 -6.40 -3.91
N ILE A 99 1.11 -6.90 -3.27
CA ILE A 99 2.39 -7.17 -3.95
C ILE A 99 2.21 -8.22 -5.06
N ALA A 100 1.44 -9.28 -4.82
CA ALA A 100 1.20 -10.31 -5.82
C ALA A 100 0.47 -9.75 -7.05
N ARG A 101 -0.53 -8.89 -6.86
CA ARG A 101 -1.25 -8.21 -7.95
C ARG A 101 -0.29 -7.39 -8.82
N LEU A 102 0.52 -6.53 -8.21
CA LEU A 102 1.52 -5.73 -8.94
C LEU A 102 2.48 -6.61 -9.75
N ARG A 103 2.98 -7.70 -9.15
CA ARG A 103 3.93 -8.62 -9.81
C ARG A 103 3.34 -9.41 -10.97
N ILE A 104 2.07 -9.81 -10.89
CA ILE A 104 1.41 -10.56 -11.98
C ILE A 104 1.38 -9.74 -13.27
N HIS A 105 1.27 -8.42 -13.14
CA HIS A 105 1.14 -7.49 -14.27
C HIS A 105 2.45 -6.78 -14.62
N ASP A 106 3.57 -7.10 -13.95
CA ASP A 106 4.84 -6.35 -14.08
C ASP A 106 4.65 -4.83 -13.92
N ALA A 107 3.69 -4.44 -13.08
CA ALA A 107 3.32 -3.05 -12.89
C ALA A 107 4.31 -2.35 -11.93
N PRO A 108 4.54 -1.03 -12.10
CA PRO A 108 5.35 -0.24 -11.17
C PRO A 108 4.80 -0.31 -9.73
N PRO A 109 5.65 -0.29 -8.69
CA PRO A 109 5.22 -0.48 -7.31
C PRO A 109 4.42 0.70 -6.72
N ASP A 110 4.41 1.84 -7.41
CA ASP A 110 3.80 3.11 -7.02
C ASP A 110 2.42 3.35 -7.67
N VAL A 111 1.89 2.38 -8.41
CA VAL A 111 0.52 2.46 -8.96
C VAL A 111 -0.52 1.81 -8.05
N PRO A 112 -1.79 2.25 -8.12
CA PRO A 112 -2.90 1.54 -7.50
C PRO A 112 -2.94 0.07 -7.99
N PRO A 113 -2.86 -0.93 -7.09
CA PRO A 113 -2.84 -2.35 -7.48
C PRO A 113 -4.09 -2.81 -8.25
N GLU A 114 -5.20 -2.11 -8.09
CA GLU A 114 -6.46 -2.31 -8.81
C GLU A 114 -6.34 -1.90 -10.29
N LEU A 115 -5.50 -0.93 -10.61
CA LEU A 115 -5.29 -0.41 -11.97
C LEU A 115 -4.09 -1.05 -12.66
N ALA A 116 -3.21 -1.72 -11.90
CA ALA A 116 -2.03 -2.43 -12.40
C ALA A 116 -2.26 -3.33 -13.63
N PRO A 117 -3.35 -4.13 -13.73
CA PRO A 117 -3.59 -4.96 -14.91
C PRO A 117 -3.73 -4.16 -16.21
N PHE A 118 -4.24 -2.94 -16.11
CA PHE A 118 -4.62 -2.10 -17.24
C PHE A 118 -3.45 -1.21 -17.68
N ILE A 119 -2.74 -0.61 -16.72
CA ILE A 119 -1.52 0.17 -16.97
C ILE A 119 -0.46 -0.70 -17.69
N ALA A 120 -0.33 -1.96 -17.28
CA ALA A 120 0.60 -2.90 -17.90
C ALA A 120 0.29 -3.20 -19.37
N ILE A 121 -0.99 -3.16 -19.77
CA ILE A 121 -1.41 -3.44 -21.16
C ILE A 121 -0.86 -2.38 -22.10
N PHE A 122 -0.98 -1.10 -21.75
CA PHE A 122 -0.48 -0.02 -22.59
C PHE A 122 1.04 0.02 -22.63
N ALA A 123 1.71 -0.23 -21.50
CA ALA A 123 3.16 -0.38 -21.47
C ALA A 123 3.64 -1.50 -22.42
N ALA A 124 2.95 -2.66 -22.43
CA ALA A 124 3.24 -3.76 -23.34
C ALA A 124 2.88 -3.47 -24.81
N ALA A 125 1.91 -2.57 -25.05
CA ALA A 125 1.51 -2.13 -26.40
C ALA A 125 2.53 -1.18 -27.06
N GLY A 126 3.59 -0.78 -26.35
CA GLY A 126 4.70 -0.02 -26.91
C GLY A 126 4.50 1.49 -26.92
N ILE A 127 3.68 2.04 -26.01
CA ILE A 127 3.63 3.49 -25.78
C ILE A 127 5.02 4.01 -25.34
N SER A 128 5.30 5.29 -25.62
CA SER A 128 6.59 5.89 -25.25
C SER A 128 6.77 5.92 -23.71
N PRO A 129 8.02 5.86 -23.20
CA PRO A 129 8.27 5.90 -21.75
C PRO A 129 7.70 7.15 -21.06
N ASP A 130 7.69 8.29 -21.76
CA ASP A 130 7.16 9.54 -21.24
C ASP A 130 5.63 9.48 -21.09
N LEU A 131 4.91 8.94 -22.09
CA LEU A 131 3.48 8.71 -21.98
C LEU A 131 3.12 7.64 -20.94
N ALA A 132 3.91 6.58 -20.81
CA ALA A 132 3.73 5.59 -19.75
C ALA A 132 3.93 6.21 -18.36
N LYS A 133 4.79 7.23 -18.24
CA LYS A 133 4.91 8.01 -17.01
C LYS A 133 3.68 8.88 -16.78
N ILE A 134 3.18 9.55 -17.82
CA ILE A 134 1.98 10.39 -17.72
C ILE A 134 0.76 9.59 -17.29
N ASP A 135 0.50 8.44 -17.93
CA ASP A 135 -0.60 7.54 -17.55
C ASP A 135 -0.47 7.06 -16.09
N ARG A 136 0.75 6.73 -15.66
CA ARG A 136 1.03 6.35 -14.27
C ARG A 136 0.66 7.45 -13.29
N ASP A 137 1.19 8.65 -13.50
CA ASP A 137 1.03 9.78 -12.59
C ASP A 137 -0.45 10.21 -12.53
N GLN A 138 -1.15 10.22 -13.67
CA GLN A 138 -2.60 10.47 -13.74
C GLN A 138 -3.41 9.38 -13.05
N SER A 139 -3.02 8.11 -13.17
CA SER A 139 -3.73 7.00 -12.51
C SER A 139 -3.68 7.12 -10.98
N VAL A 140 -2.54 7.57 -10.43
CA VAL A 140 -2.35 7.82 -9.00
C VAL A 140 -3.22 8.99 -8.54
N LEU A 141 -3.24 10.08 -9.32
CA LEU A 141 -4.08 11.24 -9.02
C LEU A 141 -5.57 10.89 -9.06
N LEU A 142 -6.03 10.20 -10.12
CA LEU A 142 -7.41 9.75 -10.25
C LEU A 142 -7.83 8.83 -9.11
N ALA A 143 -7.01 7.83 -8.77
CA ALA A 143 -7.29 6.91 -7.67
C ALA A 143 -7.38 7.64 -6.31
N HIS A 144 -6.56 8.66 -6.09
CA HIS A 144 -6.64 9.48 -4.88
C HIS A 144 -7.93 10.30 -4.83
N LEU A 145 -8.32 10.92 -5.95
CA LEU A 145 -9.48 11.80 -6.03
C LEU A 145 -10.82 11.06 -5.90
N VAL A 146 -10.94 9.86 -6.50
CA VAL A 146 -12.17 9.06 -6.40
C VAL A 146 -12.30 8.35 -5.05
N GLY A 147 -11.22 8.25 -4.29
CA GLY A 147 -11.18 7.55 -3.01
C GLY A 147 -11.44 6.04 -3.12
N GLU A 148 -11.54 5.37 -1.96
CA GLU A 148 -11.76 3.91 -1.91
C GLU A 148 -13.11 3.50 -2.49
N GLU A 149 -14.15 4.33 -2.32
CA GLU A 149 -15.50 4.06 -2.82
C GLU A 149 -15.58 4.13 -4.36
N GLY A 150 -14.80 5.01 -4.99
CA GLY A 150 -14.81 5.21 -6.45
C GLY A 150 -13.77 4.41 -7.23
N LEU A 151 -12.80 3.81 -6.54
CA LEU A 151 -11.78 2.99 -7.18
C LEU A 151 -12.35 1.83 -8.02
N PRO A 152 -13.44 1.12 -7.62
CA PRO A 152 -14.06 0.09 -8.46
C PRO A 152 -14.60 0.63 -9.79
N SER A 153 -15.23 1.81 -9.78
CA SER A 153 -15.72 2.46 -11.00
C SER A 153 -14.55 2.88 -11.89
N LEU A 154 -13.52 3.49 -11.31
CA LEU A 154 -12.30 3.84 -12.04
C LEU A 154 -11.62 2.61 -12.67
N ALA A 155 -11.53 1.50 -11.93
CA ALA A 155 -11.00 0.24 -12.44
C ALA A 155 -11.85 -0.32 -13.59
N ASN A 156 -13.16 -0.18 -13.54
CA ASN A 156 -14.05 -0.58 -14.64
C ASN A 156 -13.81 0.25 -15.91
N LEU A 157 -13.61 1.57 -15.77
CA LEU A 157 -13.24 2.42 -16.89
C LEU A 157 -11.92 1.97 -17.52
N TYR A 158 -10.88 1.77 -16.70
CA TYR A 158 -9.58 1.26 -17.15
C TYR A 158 -9.70 -0.13 -17.82
N GLN A 159 -10.58 -1.00 -17.32
CA GLN A 159 -10.87 -2.29 -17.94
C GLN A 159 -11.45 -2.16 -19.35
N ARG A 160 -12.36 -1.21 -19.57
CA ARG A 160 -13.03 -1.00 -20.87
C ARG A 160 -12.07 -0.42 -21.91
N ILE A 161 -11.27 0.57 -21.54
CA ILE A 161 -10.24 1.13 -22.44
C ILE A 161 -9.13 0.12 -22.75
N SER A 162 -8.88 -0.82 -21.84
CA SER A 162 -7.87 -1.87 -22.01
C SER A 162 -8.42 -3.15 -22.64
N ALA A 163 -9.67 -3.15 -23.12
CA ALA A 163 -10.24 -4.28 -23.83
C ALA A 163 -9.43 -4.56 -25.10
N PHE A 164 -9.19 -5.85 -25.42
CA PHE A 164 -8.37 -6.24 -26.59
C PHE A 164 -8.86 -5.63 -27.91
N THR A 165 -10.16 -5.40 -28.05
CA THR A 165 -10.78 -4.76 -29.23
C THR A 165 -10.53 -3.26 -29.30
N VAL A 166 -10.21 -2.62 -28.17
CA VAL A 166 -10.07 -1.17 -28.01
C VAL A 166 -8.59 -0.74 -27.98
N VAL A 167 -7.73 -1.56 -27.36
CA VAL A 167 -6.29 -1.28 -27.18
C VAL A 167 -5.58 -0.84 -28.47
N PRO A 168 -5.78 -1.46 -29.66
CA PRO A 168 -5.12 -1.00 -30.88
C PRO A 168 -5.50 0.44 -31.25
N ALA A 169 -6.77 0.81 -31.09
CA ALA A 169 -7.24 2.16 -31.40
C ALA A 169 -6.74 3.19 -30.39
N VAL A 170 -6.77 2.86 -29.09
CA VAL A 170 -6.22 3.73 -28.03
C VAL A 170 -4.72 3.93 -28.22
N THR A 171 -3.98 2.87 -28.51
CA THR A 171 -2.53 2.96 -28.73
C THR A 171 -2.20 3.84 -29.94
N ASP A 172 -2.98 3.75 -31.02
CA ASP A 172 -2.81 4.63 -32.19
C ASP A 172 -3.12 6.10 -31.88
N ILE A 173 -4.22 6.37 -31.17
CA ILE A 173 -4.59 7.73 -30.70
C ILE A 173 -3.46 8.31 -29.84
N VAL A 174 -3.00 7.56 -28.84
CA VAL A 174 -1.92 7.97 -27.94
C VAL A 174 -0.62 8.23 -28.71
N ALA A 175 -0.26 7.35 -29.67
CA ALA A 175 0.93 7.53 -30.49
C ALA A 175 0.83 8.72 -31.45
N ARG A 176 -0.36 9.08 -31.93
CA ARG A 176 -0.59 10.30 -32.73
C ARG A 176 -0.50 11.54 -31.85
N PHE A 177 -1.09 11.50 -30.66
CA PHE A 177 -1.01 12.59 -29.68
C PHE A 177 0.44 12.89 -29.27
N ASP A 178 1.27 11.85 -29.06
CA ASP A 178 2.70 12.01 -28.72
C ASP A 178 3.49 12.75 -29.80
N ARG A 179 3.09 12.59 -31.07
CA ARG A 179 3.77 13.21 -32.22
C ARG A 179 3.36 14.66 -32.46
N LEU A 180 2.36 15.17 -31.76
CA LEU A 180 1.91 16.54 -31.92
C LEU A 180 2.99 17.54 -31.50
N GLY A 181 3.18 18.59 -32.29
CA GLY A 181 4.13 19.66 -32.01
C GLY A 181 3.89 20.89 -32.87
N PRO A 182 4.81 21.88 -32.87
CA PRO A 182 4.61 23.15 -33.55
C PRO A 182 4.38 23.08 -35.08
N GLY A 183 4.69 21.94 -35.70
CA GLY A 183 4.49 21.69 -37.13
C GLY A 183 3.25 20.89 -37.47
N SER A 184 2.45 20.48 -36.48
CA SER A 184 1.24 19.69 -36.71
C SER A 184 0.16 20.52 -37.42
N THR A 185 -0.54 19.91 -38.37
CA THR A 185 -1.59 20.62 -39.13
C THR A 185 -2.95 20.52 -38.44
N GLU A 186 -3.85 21.44 -38.79
CA GLU A 186 -5.22 21.43 -38.26
C GLU A 186 -5.97 20.15 -38.67
N GLU A 187 -5.70 19.62 -39.86
CA GLU A 187 -6.26 18.35 -40.31
C GLU A 187 -5.77 17.16 -39.45
N GLU A 188 -4.50 17.14 -39.05
CA GLU A 188 -3.96 16.09 -38.17
C GLU A 188 -4.62 16.13 -36.79
N ILE A 189 -4.82 17.33 -36.25
CA ILE A 189 -5.45 17.53 -34.94
C ILE A 189 -6.94 17.16 -35.00
N SER A 190 -7.67 17.61 -36.02
CA SER A 190 -9.09 17.26 -36.18
C SER A 190 -9.28 15.75 -36.33
N ALA A 191 -8.47 15.08 -37.16
CA ALA A 191 -8.56 13.63 -37.33
C ALA A 191 -8.24 12.86 -36.04
N LEU A 192 -7.36 13.40 -35.19
CA LEU A 192 -7.10 12.84 -33.86
C LEU A 192 -8.30 13.02 -32.93
N VAL A 193 -8.89 14.21 -32.90
CA VAL A 193 -10.10 14.50 -32.10
C VAL A 193 -11.25 13.60 -32.51
N ASP A 194 -11.51 13.46 -33.81
CA ASP A 194 -12.57 12.59 -34.33
C ASP A 194 -12.35 11.12 -33.90
N SER A 195 -11.11 10.63 -34.04
CA SER A 195 -10.77 9.26 -33.60
C SER A 195 -10.95 9.07 -32.10
N PHE A 196 -10.61 10.09 -31.30
CA PHE A 196 -10.79 10.05 -29.86
C PHE A 196 -12.28 9.97 -29.49
N VAL A 197 -13.11 10.82 -30.09
CA VAL A 197 -14.57 10.82 -29.86
C VAL A 197 -15.18 9.49 -30.28
N ASP A 198 -14.81 8.94 -31.44
CA ASP A 198 -15.32 7.66 -31.94
C ASP A 198 -14.99 6.49 -31.00
N VAL A 199 -13.80 6.50 -30.38
CA VAL A 199 -13.33 5.42 -29.50
C VAL A 199 -13.83 5.59 -28.07
N PHE A 200 -13.72 6.79 -27.51
CA PHE A 200 -14.00 7.05 -26.09
C PHE A 200 -15.44 7.47 -25.83
N GLY A 201 -16.18 8.01 -26.81
CA GLY A 201 -17.59 8.41 -26.64
C GLY A 201 -18.48 7.29 -26.08
N PRO A 202 -18.58 6.13 -26.73
CA PRO A 202 -19.35 5.00 -26.22
C PRO A 202 -18.85 4.47 -24.86
N ILE A 203 -17.55 4.68 -24.57
CA ILE A 203 -16.97 4.28 -23.28
C ILE A 203 -17.41 5.25 -22.18
N LEU A 204 -17.37 6.56 -22.42
CA LEU A 204 -17.71 7.56 -21.42
C LEU A 204 -19.23 7.63 -21.17
N GLU A 205 -20.06 7.49 -22.20
CA GLU A 205 -21.53 7.46 -22.05
C GLU A 205 -21.99 6.35 -21.07
N ASP A 206 -21.58 5.11 -21.33
CA ASP A 206 -21.86 3.96 -20.46
C ASP A 206 -21.28 4.11 -19.04
N PHE A 207 -20.22 4.91 -18.86
CA PHE A 207 -19.62 5.14 -17.54
C PHE A 207 -20.46 6.10 -16.69
N THR A 208 -21.07 7.11 -17.34
CA THR A 208 -21.97 8.07 -16.70
C THR A 208 -23.36 7.49 -16.41
N ASP A 209 -23.82 6.51 -17.20
CA ASP A 209 -25.14 5.88 -17.07
C ASP A 209 -25.12 4.76 -16.00
N GLY A 210 -24.91 5.14 -14.72
CA GLY A 210 -24.95 4.19 -13.60
C GLY A 210 -24.10 4.54 -12.38
N SER A 211 -23.27 5.59 -12.47
CA SER A 211 -22.43 6.08 -11.38
C SER A 211 -22.92 7.45 -10.93
N GLU A 212 -23.00 7.74 -9.63
CA GLU A 212 -23.01 9.15 -9.20
C GLU A 212 -21.71 9.78 -9.72
N PRO A 213 -21.75 10.94 -10.40
CA PRO A 213 -20.53 11.61 -10.83
C PRO A 213 -19.68 11.87 -9.59
N TYR A 214 -18.51 11.23 -9.49
CA TYR A 214 -17.54 11.64 -8.50
C TYR A 214 -17.25 13.12 -8.75
N ASP A 215 -17.41 13.94 -7.72
CA ASP A 215 -17.24 15.38 -7.84
C ASP A 215 -15.75 15.71 -8.03
N LEU A 216 -15.33 15.61 -9.29
CA LEU A 216 -14.01 15.98 -9.76
C LEU A 216 -13.93 17.48 -10.10
N THR A 217 -14.99 18.27 -9.87
CA THR A 217 -15.04 19.68 -10.30
C THR A 217 -13.98 20.55 -9.61
N GLY A 218 -13.52 20.17 -8.42
CA GLY A 218 -12.39 20.79 -7.72
C GLY A 218 -11.00 20.29 -8.14
N SER A 219 -10.92 19.29 -9.02
CA SER A 219 -9.68 18.61 -9.41
C SER A 219 -9.19 18.96 -10.81
N ALA A 220 -10.00 19.62 -11.63
CA ALA A 220 -9.62 20.08 -12.97
C ALA A 220 -8.31 20.89 -12.93
N THR A 221 -8.14 21.74 -11.91
CA THR A 221 -6.92 22.54 -11.70
C THR A 221 -5.68 21.68 -11.47
N LEU A 222 -5.81 20.50 -10.84
CA LEU A 222 -4.69 19.59 -10.60
C LEU A 222 -4.25 18.90 -11.89
N PHE A 223 -5.20 18.52 -12.75
CA PHE A 223 -4.89 17.96 -14.07
C PHE A 223 -4.30 19.03 -15.00
N ASP A 224 -4.81 20.25 -14.95
CA ASP A 224 -4.27 21.38 -15.71
C ASP A 224 -2.83 21.68 -15.29
N GLU A 225 -2.55 21.82 -13.98
CA GLU A 225 -1.19 22.05 -13.46
C GLU A 225 -0.23 20.94 -13.88
N TYR A 226 -0.66 19.67 -13.76
CA TYR A 226 0.16 18.54 -14.18
C TYR A 226 0.44 18.55 -15.69
N THR A 227 -0.57 18.84 -16.52
CA THR A 227 -0.43 18.83 -17.98
C THR A 227 0.39 20.01 -18.49
N GLU A 228 0.39 21.16 -17.82
CA GLU A 228 1.27 22.30 -18.13
C GLU A 228 2.76 21.95 -18.06
N ASP A 229 3.15 21.11 -17.11
CA ASP A 229 4.55 20.73 -16.90
C ASP A 229 5.03 19.63 -17.85
N VAL A 230 4.14 18.75 -18.31
CA VAL A 230 4.51 17.54 -19.06
C VAL A 230 4.15 17.57 -20.54
N LEU A 231 3.20 18.40 -20.96
CA LEU A 231 2.73 18.47 -22.35
C LEU A 231 3.20 19.73 -23.07
N ASN A 232 3.50 19.60 -24.36
CA ASN A 232 3.79 20.77 -25.19
C ASN A 232 2.52 21.59 -25.49
N GLU A 233 2.69 22.82 -25.99
CA GLU A 233 1.58 23.74 -26.28
C GLU A 233 0.53 23.14 -27.25
N GLN A 234 0.97 22.39 -28.28
CA GLN A 234 0.07 21.79 -29.25
C GLN A 234 -0.74 20.64 -28.64
N GLN A 235 -0.11 19.82 -27.80
CA GLN A 235 -0.76 18.76 -27.05
C GLN A 235 -1.78 19.32 -26.06
N ARG A 236 -1.44 20.39 -25.33
CA ARG A 236 -2.37 21.06 -24.39
C ARG A 236 -3.58 21.67 -25.11
N SER A 237 -3.35 22.36 -26.22
CA SER A 237 -4.45 22.89 -27.05
C SER A 237 -5.36 21.79 -27.58
N THR A 238 -4.78 20.65 -27.99
CA THR A 238 -5.55 19.49 -28.45
C THR A 238 -6.32 18.84 -27.31
N LEU A 239 -5.72 18.69 -26.13
CA LEU A 239 -6.39 18.15 -24.95
C LEU A 239 -7.60 19.01 -24.54
N ALA A 240 -7.47 20.34 -24.57
CA ALA A 240 -8.60 21.24 -24.31
C ALA A 240 -9.75 21.06 -25.32
N ARG A 241 -9.45 20.79 -26.60
CA ARG A 241 -10.46 20.46 -27.61
C ARG A 241 -11.13 19.11 -27.35
N LEU A 242 -10.37 18.12 -26.90
CA LEU A 242 -10.91 16.81 -26.54
C LEU A 242 -11.89 16.93 -25.37
N VAL A 243 -11.52 17.64 -24.30
CA VAL A 243 -12.40 17.87 -23.15
C VAL A 243 -13.69 18.56 -23.59
N ALA A 244 -13.59 19.63 -24.38
CA ALA A 244 -14.76 20.36 -24.88
C ALA A 244 -15.70 19.49 -25.76
N ALA A 245 -15.18 18.46 -26.42
CA ALA A 245 -15.98 17.56 -27.25
C ALA A 245 -16.93 16.66 -26.44
N PHE A 246 -16.68 16.45 -25.13
CA PHE A 246 -17.54 15.67 -24.24
C PHE A 246 -18.43 16.51 -23.32
N ASP A 247 -18.19 17.83 -23.27
CA ASP A 247 -19.03 18.78 -22.52
C ASP A 247 -20.27 19.25 -23.32
N THR A 248 -20.48 18.72 -24.53
CA THR A 248 -21.53 19.15 -25.49
C THR A 248 -22.65 18.12 -25.61
#